data_AF-A0AAV1DP06-F1
#
_entry.id   AF-A0AAV1DP06-F1
#
_cell.length_a   1.000
_cell.length_b   1.000
_cell.length_c   1.000
_cell.angle_alpha   90.00
_cell.angle_beta   90.00
_cell.angle_gamma   90.00
#
_symmetry.space_group_name_H-M   'P 1'
#
loop_
_entity.id
_entity.type
_entity.pdbx_description
1 polymer ?
#
loop_
_entity_poly.entity_id
_entity_poly.type
_entity_poly.pdbx_seq_one_letter_code
_entity_poly.pdbx_strand_id
1 'polypeptide(L)'
;MSIALVNHMWFHFVILLSILTISLSEDPAPAAADCVYTFYIQTGSNFVFTGTDSKISVTFRDSAGNWIRINNIESWGGRMGPGYDYFEAGNLDIFSGRGPCVPGPICSLTLTSDGSGMLPAWYVNYLELTTTGDHKSCGRQLFTLDTWLLPPFSLTAVKNNCGKSAVAEDGSFGLSSVVGHDVNSDQ
;
A
#
# COMPACT_ATOMS: atom_id res chain seq x y z
N MET A 1 6.72 -13.86 69.22
CA MET A 1 5.69 -13.01 68.59
C MET A 1 6.29 -12.21 67.43
N SER A 2 7.05 -12.87 66.55
CA SER A 2 7.89 -12.16 65.54
C SER A 2 7.79 -12.76 64.14
N ILE A 3 7.42 -14.04 64.02
CA ILE A 3 7.32 -14.74 62.72
C ILE A 3 6.01 -14.37 61.99
N ALA A 4 4.92 -14.16 62.75
CA ALA A 4 3.62 -13.80 62.18
C ALA A 4 3.60 -12.39 61.54
N LEU A 5 4.35 -11.44 62.11
CA LEU A 5 4.47 -10.08 61.58
C LEU A 5 5.29 -10.05 60.27
N VAL A 6 6.34 -10.88 60.17
CA VAL A 6 7.17 -11.01 58.96
C VAL A 6 6.36 -11.61 57.81
N ASN A 7 5.55 -12.65 58.08
CA ASN A 7 4.67 -13.21 57.05
C ASN A 7 3.60 -12.22 56.58
N HIS A 8 2.99 -11.47 57.51
CA HIS A 8 1.98 -10.47 57.16
C HIS A 8 2.57 -9.35 56.29
N MET A 9 3.76 -8.86 56.62
CA MET A 9 4.47 -7.86 55.81
C MET A 9 4.86 -8.37 54.42
N TRP A 10 5.28 -9.64 54.30
CA TRP A 10 5.59 -10.26 53.02
C TRP A 10 4.33 -10.38 52.14
N PHE A 11 3.20 -10.78 52.70
CA PHE A 11 1.93 -10.83 51.96
C PHE A 11 1.52 -9.46 51.41
N HIS A 12 1.62 -8.39 52.20
CA HIS A 12 1.33 -7.03 51.71
C HIS A 12 2.30 -6.57 50.63
N PHE A 13 3.59 -6.93 50.75
CA PHE A 13 4.58 -6.63 49.73
C PHE A 13 4.28 -7.34 48.40
N VAL A 14 3.88 -8.62 48.44
CA VAL A 14 3.48 -9.38 47.24
C VAL A 14 2.21 -8.81 46.62
N ILE A 15 1.24 -8.39 47.43
CA ILE A 15 0.01 -7.74 46.96
C ILE A 15 0.33 -6.39 46.31
N LEU A 16 1.14 -5.54 46.94
CA LEU A 16 1.58 -4.26 46.36
C LEU A 16 2.36 -4.45 45.06
N LEU A 17 3.23 -5.45 44.98
CA LEU A 17 3.97 -5.78 43.76
C LEU A 17 3.02 -6.23 42.64
N SER A 18 2.01 -7.04 42.95
CA SER A 18 1.00 -7.47 41.97
C SER A 18 0.14 -6.31 41.45
N ILE A 19 -0.26 -5.38 42.30
CA ILE A 19 -1.05 -4.21 41.90
C ILE A 19 -0.21 -3.29 40.99
N LEU A 20 1.08 -3.11 41.29
CA LEU A 20 1.98 -2.32 40.45
C LEU A 20 2.16 -2.90 39.04
N THR A 21 2.11 -4.24 38.88
CA THR A 21 2.17 -4.87 37.55
C THR A 21 0.90 -4.70 36.72
N ILE A 22 -0.26 -4.53 37.35
CA ILE A 22 -1.53 -4.31 36.63
C ILE A 22 -1.62 -2.86 36.14
N SER A 23 -1.07 -1.90 36.86
CA SER A 23 -1.08 -0.47 36.49
C SER A 23 -0.19 -0.12 35.28
N LEU A 24 0.66 -1.04 34.83
CA LEU A 24 1.58 -0.86 33.69
C LEU A 24 1.08 -1.58 32.43
N SER A 25 -0.14 -2.14 32.42
CA SER A 25 -0.76 -2.58 31.17
C SER A 25 -1.15 -1.34 30.37
N GLU A 26 -0.25 -0.90 29.50
CA GLU A 26 -0.56 -0.01 28.41
C GLU A 26 -1.59 -0.73 27.54
N ASP A 27 -2.83 -0.24 27.52
CA ASP A 27 -3.86 -0.77 26.62
C ASP A 27 -3.25 -0.81 25.21
N PRO A 28 -3.22 -1.98 24.52
CA PRO A 28 -2.79 -1.98 23.15
C PRO A 28 -3.73 -1.03 22.41
N ALA A 29 -3.15 0.06 21.88
CA ALA A 29 -3.88 0.97 21.00
C ALA A 29 -4.69 0.11 20.02
N PRO A 30 -5.97 0.44 19.77
CA PRO A 30 -6.81 -0.36 18.88
C PRO A 30 -6.01 -0.64 17.63
N ALA A 31 -5.76 -1.93 17.36
CA ALA A 31 -4.85 -2.36 16.30
C ALA A 31 -5.11 -1.49 15.08
N ALA A 32 -4.12 -0.65 14.71
CA ALA A 32 -4.29 0.32 13.64
C ALA A 32 -4.82 -0.46 12.44
N ALA A 33 -6.01 -0.11 11.95
CA ALA A 33 -6.65 -0.88 10.89
C ALA A 33 -5.68 -0.99 9.71
N ASP A 34 -5.41 -2.23 9.28
CA ASP A 34 -4.59 -2.49 8.12
C ASP A 34 -5.43 -2.29 6.86
N CYS A 35 -4.90 -1.50 5.93
CA CYS A 35 -5.42 -1.37 4.59
C CYS A 35 -4.63 -2.26 3.64
N VAL A 36 -5.29 -2.81 2.63
CA VAL A 36 -4.65 -3.49 1.51
C VAL A 36 -4.53 -2.50 0.37
N TYR A 37 -3.29 -2.32 -0.08
CA TYR A 37 -2.94 -1.51 -1.24
C TYR A 37 -2.57 -2.43 -2.39
N THR A 38 -3.23 -2.26 -3.54
CA THR A 38 -2.87 -2.99 -4.76
C THR A 38 -2.52 -2.00 -5.86
N PHE A 39 -1.31 -2.17 -6.41
CA PHE A 39 -0.73 -1.38 -7.48
C PHE A 39 -0.73 -2.18 -8.77
N TYR A 40 -1.13 -1.52 -9.84
CA TYR A 40 -1.02 -2.00 -11.21
C TYR A 40 -0.12 -1.04 -11.97
N ILE A 41 1.04 -1.51 -12.41
CA ILE A 41 2.04 -0.67 -13.08
C ILE A 41 2.21 -1.17 -14.51
N GLN A 42 1.95 -0.30 -15.48
CA GLN A 42 2.14 -0.60 -16.89
C GLN A 42 3.47 -0.02 -17.38
N THR A 43 4.41 -0.90 -17.71
CA THR A 43 5.59 -0.53 -18.48
C THR A 43 5.21 -0.36 -19.95
N GLY A 44 5.70 0.70 -20.59
CA GLY A 44 5.35 0.94 -22.00
C GLY A 44 6.03 -0.03 -22.97
N SER A 45 5.49 -0.11 -24.18
CA SER A 45 5.96 -1.00 -25.24
C SER A 45 6.24 -0.27 -26.57
N ASN A 46 6.05 1.05 -26.60
CA ASN A 46 6.17 1.85 -27.82
C ASN A 46 7.62 2.16 -28.23
N PHE A 47 8.59 1.88 -27.35
CA PHE A 47 10.01 2.10 -27.59
C PHE A 47 10.81 0.82 -27.29
N VAL A 48 12.06 0.75 -27.76
CA VAL A 48 12.97 -0.36 -27.45
C VAL A 48 13.57 -0.13 -26.07
N PHE A 49 13.79 -1.20 -25.28
CA PHE A 49 14.39 -1.16 -23.94
C PHE A 49 13.64 -0.25 -22.94
N THR A 50 12.31 -0.38 -22.93
CA THR A 50 11.45 0.38 -22.00
C THR A 50 11.37 -0.24 -20.62
N GLY A 51 11.80 -1.49 -20.44
CA GLY A 51 11.84 -2.19 -19.16
C GLY A 51 13.08 -1.90 -18.32
N THR A 52 13.06 -2.29 -17.05
CA THR A 52 14.14 -1.98 -16.10
C THR A 52 14.38 -3.07 -15.07
N ASP A 53 15.65 -3.23 -14.68
CA ASP A 53 16.06 -4.10 -13.57
C ASP A 53 16.24 -3.31 -12.24
N SER A 54 15.87 -2.04 -12.23
CA SER A 54 16.03 -1.17 -11.07
C SER A 54 15.02 -1.49 -9.96
N LYS A 55 15.39 -1.17 -8.72
CA LYS A 55 14.43 -1.22 -7.61
C LYS A 55 13.53 0.00 -7.67
N ILE A 56 12.23 -0.26 -7.60
CA ILE A 56 11.21 0.79 -7.69
C ILE A 56 10.63 1.09 -6.30
N SER A 57 10.80 2.34 -5.88
CA SER A 57 10.18 2.94 -4.70
C SER A 57 8.88 3.65 -5.07
N VAL A 58 7.85 3.52 -4.22
CA VAL A 58 6.57 4.20 -4.37
C VAL A 58 6.23 4.97 -3.10
N THR A 59 5.95 6.26 -3.23
CA THR A 59 5.36 7.08 -2.17
C THR A 59 4.04 7.63 -2.63
N PHE A 60 3.00 7.52 -1.80
CA PHE A 60 1.66 8.00 -2.14
C PHE A 60 1.03 8.72 -0.96
N ARG A 61 0.16 9.71 -1.25
CA ARG A 61 -0.38 10.63 -0.24
C ARG A 61 -1.84 11.02 -0.47
N ASP A 62 -2.54 11.34 0.61
CA ASP A 62 -3.84 12.03 0.56
C ASP A 62 -3.68 13.56 0.49
N SER A 63 -4.81 14.26 0.37
CA SER A 63 -4.85 15.73 0.28
C SER A 63 -4.48 16.44 1.57
N ALA A 64 -4.52 15.74 2.71
CA ALA A 64 -4.11 16.27 4.01
C ALA A 64 -2.59 16.12 4.24
N GLY A 65 -1.88 15.40 3.36
CA GLY A 65 -0.45 15.19 3.41
C GLY A 65 -0.02 13.92 4.13
N ASN A 66 -0.97 13.07 4.57
CA ASN A 66 -0.67 11.74 5.11
C ASN A 66 -0.10 10.86 4.00
N TRP A 67 0.95 10.09 4.30
CA TRP A 67 1.71 9.39 3.27
C TRP A 67 2.21 8.03 3.72
N ILE A 68 2.45 7.17 2.74
CA ILE A 68 3.14 5.88 2.89
C ILE A 68 4.24 5.81 1.85
N ARG A 69 5.38 5.23 2.24
CA ARG A 69 6.50 4.93 1.34
C ARG A 69 6.82 3.45 1.38
N ILE A 70 6.95 2.87 0.20
CA ILE A 70 7.41 1.51 -0.06
C ILE A 70 8.77 1.65 -0.76
N ASN A 71 9.83 1.09 -0.16
CA ASN A 71 11.20 1.27 -0.67
C ASN A 71 11.53 0.36 -1.86
N ASN A 72 10.97 -0.85 -1.88
CA ASN A 72 11.04 -1.75 -3.03
C ASN A 72 9.71 -2.48 -3.17
N ILE A 73 8.91 -2.06 -4.14
CA ILE A 73 7.54 -2.56 -4.33
C ILE A 73 7.49 -4.05 -4.70
N GLU A 74 8.50 -4.54 -5.41
CA GLU A 74 8.64 -5.96 -5.78
C GLU A 74 8.73 -6.83 -4.52
N SER A 75 9.72 -6.57 -3.67
CA SER A 75 9.91 -7.33 -2.42
C SER A 75 8.80 -7.12 -1.39
N TRP A 76 8.10 -5.98 -1.45
CA TRP A 76 7.01 -5.66 -0.52
C TRP A 76 5.71 -6.40 -0.88
N GLY A 77 5.40 -6.52 -2.17
CA GLY A 77 4.06 -6.93 -2.58
C GLY A 77 3.96 -7.69 -3.90
N GLY A 78 5.04 -8.16 -4.53
CA GLY A 78 4.97 -8.86 -5.82
C GLY A 78 3.93 -10.00 -5.85
N ARG A 79 3.08 -10.01 -6.89
CA ARG A 79 2.00 -11.01 -7.09
C ARG A 79 2.07 -11.78 -8.42
N MET A 80 3.17 -11.68 -9.16
CA MET A 80 3.32 -12.33 -10.47
C MET A 80 3.88 -13.75 -10.40
N GLY A 81 4.28 -14.20 -9.20
CA GLY A 81 4.78 -15.56 -8.96
C GLY A 81 6.31 -15.66 -8.83
N PRO A 82 6.84 -16.83 -8.44
CA PRO A 82 8.27 -17.02 -8.22
C PRO A 82 9.07 -16.91 -9.53
N GLY A 83 10.17 -16.15 -9.50
CA GLY A 83 11.09 -15.99 -10.64
C GLY A 83 10.54 -15.16 -11.79
N TYR A 84 9.41 -14.47 -11.58
CA TYR A 84 8.89 -13.50 -12.55
C TYR A 84 9.80 -12.28 -12.61
N ASP A 85 10.06 -11.80 -13.83
CA ASP A 85 10.88 -10.63 -14.10
C ASP A 85 9.97 -9.39 -14.21
N TYR A 86 10.09 -8.50 -13.24
CA TYR A 86 9.22 -7.33 -13.10
C TYR A 86 9.71 -6.16 -13.94
N PHE A 87 8.77 -5.30 -14.31
CA PHE A 87 9.01 -4.07 -15.06
C PHE A 87 9.52 -4.26 -16.48
N GLU A 88 9.28 -5.43 -17.07
CA GLU A 88 9.63 -5.71 -18.46
C GLU A 88 8.73 -4.96 -19.46
N ALA A 89 9.26 -4.76 -20.67
CA ALA A 89 8.61 -3.97 -21.72
C ALA A 89 7.20 -4.49 -22.04
N GLY A 90 6.18 -3.62 -21.88
CA GLY A 90 4.79 -3.96 -22.15
C GLY A 90 4.08 -4.75 -21.05
N ASN A 91 4.76 -5.14 -19.97
CA ASN A 91 4.13 -5.88 -18.89
C ASN A 91 3.25 -4.98 -18.02
N LEU A 92 2.15 -5.59 -17.54
CA LEU A 92 1.33 -5.07 -16.47
C LEU A 92 1.68 -5.84 -15.20
N ASP A 93 2.36 -5.18 -14.27
CA ASP A 93 2.82 -5.78 -13.04
C ASP A 93 1.92 -5.44 -11.87
N ILE A 94 1.60 -6.45 -11.07
CA ILE A 94 0.67 -6.35 -9.95
C ILE A 94 1.43 -6.54 -8.64
N PHE A 95 1.23 -5.59 -7.73
CA PHE A 95 1.78 -5.64 -6.38
C PHE A 95 0.65 -5.44 -5.38
N SER A 96 0.55 -6.27 -4.36
CA SER A 96 -0.49 -6.16 -3.33
C SER A 96 0.08 -6.46 -1.94
N GLY A 97 -0.14 -5.56 -1.00
CA GLY A 97 0.37 -5.70 0.37
C GLY A 97 -0.44 -4.91 1.39
N ARG A 98 -0.22 -5.22 2.66
CA ARG A 98 -0.85 -4.52 3.79
C ARG A 98 0.04 -3.38 4.27
N GLY A 99 -0.60 -2.35 4.80
CA GLY A 99 0.05 -1.26 5.51
C GLY A 99 -0.94 -0.43 6.32
N PRO A 100 -0.46 0.57 7.08
CA PRO A 100 -1.32 1.47 7.82
C PRO A 100 -2.31 2.15 6.88
N CYS A 101 -3.56 2.34 7.29
CA CYS A 101 -4.51 3.07 6.46
C CYS A 101 -4.18 4.58 6.37
N VAL A 102 -4.05 5.10 5.15
CA VAL A 102 -4.16 6.54 4.87
C VAL A 102 -5.62 7.00 5.10
N PRO A 103 -5.87 8.08 5.87
CA PRO A 103 -7.23 8.49 6.22
C PRO A 103 -8.07 8.99 5.03
N GLY A 104 -7.45 9.76 4.12
CA GLY A 104 -8.13 10.34 2.97
C GLY A 104 -7.92 9.58 1.65
N PRO A 105 -8.67 9.94 0.59
CA PRO A 105 -8.44 9.42 -0.74
C PRO A 105 -7.04 9.75 -1.24
N ILE A 106 -6.36 8.77 -1.82
CA ILE A 106 -5.03 8.98 -2.40
C ILE A 106 -5.15 9.83 -3.66
N CYS A 107 -4.33 10.88 -3.73
CA CYS A 107 -4.35 11.83 -4.84
C CYS A 107 -2.95 12.27 -5.29
N SER A 108 -1.89 11.85 -4.60
CA SER A 108 -0.51 12.18 -4.98
C SER A 108 0.35 10.93 -5.02
N LEU A 109 1.24 10.86 -6.00
CA LEU A 109 2.18 9.78 -6.27
C LEU A 109 3.59 10.34 -6.51
N THR A 110 4.59 9.66 -5.96
CA THR A 110 6.01 9.78 -6.30
C THR A 110 6.54 8.38 -6.57
N LEU A 111 6.97 8.15 -7.80
CA LEU A 111 7.54 6.89 -8.27
C LEU A 111 9.03 7.11 -8.55
N THR A 112 9.89 6.33 -7.91
CA THR A 112 11.35 6.52 -8.00
C THR A 112 12.04 5.21 -8.36
N SER A 113 12.87 5.24 -9.38
CA SER A 113 13.84 4.20 -9.70
C SER A 113 15.16 4.49 -8.96
N ASP A 114 15.84 3.45 -8.49
CA ASP A 114 17.20 3.60 -7.95
C ASP A 114 18.29 3.60 -9.04
N GLY A 115 17.91 3.39 -10.32
CA GLY A 115 18.80 3.39 -11.47
C GLY A 115 19.83 2.25 -11.45
N SER A 116 19.58 1.19 -10.67
CA SER A 116 20.44 0.01 -10.62
C SER A 116 20.08 -1.03 -11.71
N GLY A 117 20.89 -2.08 -11.80
CA GLY A 117 20.68 -3.17 -12.75
C GLY A 117 21.26 -2.92 -14.15
N MET A 118 20.96 -3.80 -15.10
CA MET A 118 21.53 -3.74 -16.45
C MET A 118 20.79 -2.72 -17.33
N LEU A 119 19.48 -2.58 -17.12
CA LEU A 119 18.62 -1.60 -17.76
C LEU A 119 18.17 -0.53 -16.75
N PRO A 120 18.93 0.56 -16.55
CA PRO A 120 18.60 1.60 -15.55
C PRO A 120 17.56 2.61 -16.04
N ALA A 121 17.23 2.61 -17.33
CA ALA A 121 16.19 3.44 -17.92
C ALA A 121 14.86 2.68 -17.91
N TRP A 122 13.77 3.37 -17.59
CA TRP A 122 12.45 2.77 -17.53
C TRP A 122 11.42 3.72 -18.12
N TYR A 123 10.52 3.22 -18.98
CA TYR A 123 9.40 4.01 -19.49
C TYR A 123 8.08 3.51 -18.91
N VAL A 124 7.43 4.37 -18.12
CA VAL A 124 6.21 4.03 -17.39
C VAL A 124 5.02 4.72 -18.01
N ASN A 125 3.99 3.97 -18.37
CA ASN A 125 2.74 4.56 -18.86
C ASN A 125 1.89 5.07 -17.69
N TYR A 126 1.48 4.17 -16.81
CA TYR A 126 0.62 4.53 -15.69
C TYR A 126 0.87 3.64 -14.47
N LEU A 127 0.41 4.15 -13.33
CA LEU A 127 0.23 3.39 -12.11
C LEU A 127 -1.21 3.58 -11.64
N GLU A 128 -1.96 2.49 -11.48
CA GLU A 128 -3.26 2.49 -10.81
C GLU A 128 -3.08 1.96 -9.39
N LEU A 129 -3.56 2.71 -8.40
CA LEU A 129 -3.60 2.31 -7.00
C LEU A 129 -5.03 2.06 -6.56
N THR A 130 -5.28 0.90 -5.98
CA THR A 130 -6.50 0.60 -5.25
C THR A 130 -6.21 0.45 -3.76
N THR A 131 -7.13 0.94 -2.93
CA THR A 131 -7.07 0.82 -1.47
C THR A 131 -8.36 0.20 -0.97
N THR A 132 -8.23 -0.77 -0.08
CA THR A 132 -9.35 -1.45 0.58
C THR A 132 -9.03 -1.60 2.07
N GLY A 133 -10.03 -1.65 2.93
CA GLY A 133 -9.84 -1.82 4.37
C GLY A 133 -11.14 -2.23 5.04
N ASP A 134 -11.04 -2.89 6.18
CA ASP A 134 -12.22 -3.30 6.93
C ASP A 134 -13.03 -2.08 7.38
N HIS A 135 -14.34 -2.13 7.15
CA HIS A 135 -15.27 -1.02 7.37
C HIS A 135 -14.83 0.34 6.77
N LYS A 136 -14.02 0.33 5.70
CA LYS A 136 -13.55 1.53 4.99
C LYS A 136 -14.01 1.52 3.54
N SER A 137 -14.31 2.71 3.02
CA SER A 137 -14.60 2.89 1.60
C SER A 137 -13.40 2.47 0.76
N CYS A 138 -13.65 1.69 -0.29
CA CYS A 138 -12.63 1.38 -1.28
C CYS A 138 -12.30 2.64 -2.09
N GLY A 139 -11.03 2.79 -2.45
CA GLY A 139 -10.56 3.89 -3.28
C GLY A 139 -9.79 3.37 -4.48
N ARG A 140 -9.85 4.11 -5.58
CA ARG A 140 -9.05 3.86 -6.79
C ARG A 140 -8.53 5.18 -7.32
N GLN A 141 -7.27 5.22 -7.72
CA GLN A 141 -6.64 6.40 -8.31
C GLN A 141 -5.70 5.98 -9.43
N LEU A 142 -5.94 6.54 -10.63
CA LEU A 142 -5.09 6.33 -11.80
C LEU A 142 -4.13 7.51 -11.94
N PHE A 143 -2.84 7.20 -12.03
CA PHE A 143 -1.79 8.15 -12.29
C PHE A 143 -1.17 7.88 -13.66
N THR A 144 -1.58 8.65 -14.67
CA THR A 144 -0.93 8.67 -15.98
C THR A 144 0.41 9.41 -15.90
N LEU A 145 1.50 8.69 -16.15
CA LEU A 145 2.88 9.18 -16.03
C LEU A 145 3.49 9.48 -17.40
N ASP A 146 3.41 8.53 -18.34
CA ASP A 146 3.94 8.60 -19.71
C ASP A 146 5.31 9.26 -19.83
N THR A 147 6.26 8.82 -18.98
CA THR A 147 7.58 9.45 -18.89
C THR A 147 8.68 8.42 -18.70
N TRP A 148 9.88 8.78 -19.13
CA TRP A 148 11.10 8.03 -18.81
C TRP A 148 11.61 8.37 -17.41
N LEU A 149 12.04 7.35 -16.68
CA LEU A 149 12.90 7.44 -15.50
C LEU A 149 14.29 6.92 -15.89
N LEU A 150 15.27 7.80 -16.04
CA LEU A 150 16.62 7.43 -16.48
C LEU A 150 17.71 8.39 -15.97
N PRO A 151 18.94 7.90 -15.72
CA PRO A 151 20.11 8.74 -15.51
C PRO A 151 20.60 9.41 -16.81
N PRO A 152 21.27 10.57 -16.76
CA PRO A 152 21.49 11.45 -15.60
C PRO A 152 20.32 12.42 -15.36
N PHE A 153 19.18 12.23 -16.05
CA PHE A 153 18.08 13.17 -16.08
C PHE A 153 17.24 13.08 -14.79
N SER A 154 16.18 12.31 -14.80
CA SER A 154 15.33 12.10 -13.63
C SER A 154 15.05 10.63 -13.48
N LEU A 155 15.30 10.12 -12.28
CA LEU A 155 14.87 8.79 -11.86
C LEU A 155 13.56 8.84 -11.07
N THR A 156 12.87 9.98 -11.06
CA THR A 156 11.63 10.18 -10.31
C THR A 156 10.54 10.81 -11.15
N ALA A 157 9.33 10.25 -11.07
CA ALA A 157 8.10 10.84 -11.58
C ALA A 157 7.20 11.24 -10.41
N VAL A 158 6.65 12.44 -10.47
CA VAL A 158 5.71 12.96 -9.47
C VAL A 158 4.40 13.31 -10.16
N LYS A 159 3.29 12.82 -9.63
CA LYS A 159 1.94 13.17 -10.08
C LYS A 159 1.10 13.62 -8.90
N ASN A 160 0.65 14.86 -8.93
CA ASN A 160 -0.24 15.42 -7.92
C ASN A 160 -1.60 15.75 -8.54
N ASN A 161 -2.60 14.96 -8.18
CA ASN A 161 -4.01 15.15 -8.54
C ASN A 161 -4.82 15.70 -7.35
N CYS A 162 -4.20 16.03 -6.22
CA CYS A 162 -4.89 16.61 -5.07
C CYS A 162 -5.47 17.98 -5.44
N GLY A 163 -6.72 18.25 -5.05
CA GLY A 163 -7.42 19.50 -5.37
C GLY A 163 -8.00 19.56 -6.79
N LYS A 164 -7.66 18.60 -7.67
CA LYS A 164 -8.54 18.29 -8.81
C LYS A 164 -9.68 17.47 -8.22
N SER A 165 -10.92 17.94 -8.33
CA SER A 165 -12.08 17.14 -7.94
C SER A 165 -11.88 15.75 -8.52
N ALA A 166 -11.87 14.73 -7.66
CA ALA A 166 -12.01 13.38 -8.13
C ALA A 166 -13.29 13.41 -8.97
N VAL A 167 -13.16 13.23 -10.28
CA VAL A 167 -14.30 12.74 -11.05
C VAL A 167 -14.45 11.31 -10.51
N ALA A 168 -15.16 11.21 -9.39
CA ALA A 168 -15.88 10.01 -9.08
C ALA A 168 -16.76 9.82 -10.31
N GLU A 169 -16.39 8.88 -11.17
CA GLU A 169 -17.40 8.24 -11.99
C GLU A 169 -18.33 7.52 -11.00
N ASP A 170 -19.24 8.32 -10.46
CA ASP A 170 -20.48 7.89 -9.85
C ASP A 170 -21.19 7.07 -10.93
N GLY A 171 -21.30 5.77 -10.67
CA GLY A 171 -22.12 4.85 -11.44
C GLY A 171 -23.58 5.26 -11.30
N SER A 172 -23.96 6.34 -11.98
CA SER A 172 -25.34 6.71 -12.21
C SER A 172 -25.92 5.75 -13.22
N PHE A 173 -26.72 4.83 -12.68
CA PHE A 173 -27.77 4.05 -13.32
C PHE A 173 -28.20 4.53 -14.71
N GLY A 174 -27.58 3.96 -15.74
CA GLY A 174 -28.28 3.62 -16.97
C GLY A 174 -28.96 2.27 -16.76
N LEU A 175 -30.25 2.28 -16.42
CA LEU A 175 -31.11 1.10 -16.52
C LEU A 175 -31.11 0.63 -17.99
N SER A 176 -30.24 -0.33 -18.30
CA SER A 176 -30.40 -1.19 -19.46
C SER A 176 -30.47 -2.61 -18.92
N SER A 177 -31.64 -3.21 -19.10
CA SER A 177 -31.97 -4.59 -18.77
C SER A 177 -30.88 -5.55 -19.24
N VAL A 178 -30.07 -6.08 -18.31
CA VAL A 178 -29.28 -7.28 -18.55
C VAL A 178 -29.88 -8.40 -17.72
N VAL A 179 -30.49 -9.32 -18.44
CA VAL A 179 -31.02 -10.60 -17.97
C VAL A 179 -29.92 -11.34 -17.23
N GLY A 180 -30.15 -11.65 -15.95
CA GLY A 180 -29.29 -12.55 -15.19
C GLY A 180 -29.29 -13.94 -15.82
N HIS A 181 -28.12 -14.55 -15.90
CA HIS A 181 -28.00 -15.99 -16.05
C HIS A 181 -27.52 -16.57 -14.72
N ASP A 182 -28.36 -17.41 -14.14
CA ASP A 182 -28.02 -18.25 -13.01
C ASP A 182 -26.90 -19.21 -13.44
N VAL A 183 -25.77 -19.18 -12.73
CA VAL A 183 -24.82 -20.29 -12.76
C VAL A 183 -25.24 -21.26 -11.67
N ASN A 184 -26.08 -22.22 -12.06
CA ASN A 184 -26.35 -23.38 -11.23
C ASN A 184 -25.03 -24.17 -11.06
N SER A 185 -24.68 -24.40 -9.81
CA SER A 185 -23.71 -25.40 -9.41
C SER A 185 -24.36 -26.77 -9.52
N ASP A 186 -23.92 -27.58 -10.47
CA ASP A 186 -24.12 -29.03 -10.48
C ASP A 186 -22.93 -29.70 -11.19
N GLN A 187 -21.91 -30.08 -10.40
CA GLN A 187 -21.28 -31.41 -10.33
C GLN A 187 -20.10 -31.41 -9.36
#